data_AF-A0A8C0HRQ8-F1
#
_entry.id   AF-A0A8C0HRQ8-F1
#
_cell.length_a   1.000
_cell.length_b   1.000
_cell.length_c   1.000
_cell.angle_alpha   90.00
_cell.angle_beta   90.00
_cell.angle_gamma   90.00
#
_symmetry.space_group_name_H-M   'P 1'
#
loop_
_entity.id
_entity.type
_entity.pdbx_description
1 polymer ?
#
loop_
_entity_poly.entity_id
_entity_poly.type
_entity_poly.pdbx_seq_one_letter_code
_entity_poly.pdbx_strand_id
1 'polypeptide(L)'
;MASKRHASPPKQPDGRGKKAKGGEEDDAWSSTLAALKTAPKEKPPATIDGLCPLSTVPGAQVYEDYDCTLNQTNISANNNKFYIIQLLEHDGAYSVWSRWGRVGEVGQSKLMPSASLEAAKKDFEKKFREKTKNSWAARESFVAQPGKYTLIEVQPGAGQETEVVDGVDGDKVCKQRVLPCTLDKATQDLVSLIFSSDMFRDAMQTMNIDVKKMPLGKLSKQQIARGFEALEELEAALQEQPPKAAHLEDLSSRFYTIVPHNFGRARPPPINSPDLLRAKKDMLLVLADIEVAQSLQAQKVKEEEEEEEKEVAHPLDQDYALLCCQLSLLDPASREYQLIQNYVTQTGHKLRILNIWQVARDGEDERFKAHDLLEHRRLLWHGTNVAVIVAILKSGLRIMPHSGGRVGRGIYFASENSKSACYVGCTSKKIGIMFLTEVALGKPYRITCDDPTLCQPPAGYDSVLACGQTEPDPAQDEEVLLDGKKVLVCQGKPIPMPAYKDSSFSQSEYLIYQESQCRIRYLVQLQF
;
A
#
# COMPACT_ATOMS: atom_id res chain seq x y z
N MET A 1 -78.21 -30.41 5.15
CA MET A 1 -77.80 -29.10 4.61
C MET A 1 -77.39 -28.20 5.76
N ALA A 2 -76.25 -27.52 5.57
CA ALA A 2 -75.63 -26.42 6.31
C ALA A 2 -76.18 -26.01 7.69
N SER A 3 -75.28 -25.96 8.69
CA SER A 3 -75.21 -24.77 9.56
C SER A 3 -73.86 -24.61 10.26
N LYS A 4 -73.53 -23.34 10.45
CA LYS A 4 -72.28 -22.72 10.91
C LYS A 4 -71.84 -23.15 12.31
N ARG A 5 -70.53 -23.09 12.60
CA ARG A 5 -70.01 -22.57 13.89
C ARG A 5 -68.55 -22.10 13.77
N HIS A 6 -68.34 -20.88 14.24
CA HIS A 6 -67.05 -20.22 14.47
C HIS A 6 -66.14 -21.04 15.39
N ALA A 7 -64.83 -21.03 15.12
CA ALA A 7 -63.80 -21.45 16.05
C ALA A 7 -62.75 -20.33 16.23
N SER A 8 -62.41 -20.10 17.49
CA SER A 8 -61.55 -19.07 18.08
C SER A 8 -60.06 -19.21 17.71
N PRO A 9 -59.23 -18.16 17.88
CA PRO A 9 -57.82 -18.20 17.50
C PRO A 9 -56.94 -18.75 18.64
N PRO A 10 -55.86 -19.51 18.36
CA PRO A 10 -54.84 -19.80 19.35
C PRO A 10 -53.61 -18.91 19.19
N LYS A 11 -53.39 -18.10 20.25
CA LYS A 11 -52.16 -17.75 20.97
C LYS A 11 -50.82 -17.64 20.20
N GLN A 12 -50.24 -16.43 20.25
CA GLN A 12 -48.81 -16.17 20.12
C GLN A 12 -47.98 -16.92 21.18
N PRO A 13 -46.74 -17.32 20.84
CA PRO A 13 -45.64 -17.35 21.78
C PRO A 13 -44.75 -16.12 21.59
N ASP A 14 -44.46 -15.46 22.71
CA ASP A 14 -43.44 -14.42 22.88
C ASP A 14 -42.07 -14.93 22.39
N GLY A 15 -41.55 -14.31 21.33
CA GLY A 15 -40.19 -14.48 20.86
C GLY A 15 -39.47 -13.14 20.88
N ARG A 16 -38.72 -12.88 21.97
CA ARG A 16 -37.77 -11.76 22.06
C ARG A 16 -36.80 -11.81 20.88
N GLY A 17 -37.07 -11.00 19.86
CA GLY A 17 -36.14 -10.74 18.76
C GLY A 17 -34.90 -10.03 19.29
N LYS A 18 -33.77 -10.75 19.32
CA LYS A 18 -32.44 -10.13 19.44
C LYS A 18 -32.31 -9.10 18.32
N LYS A 19 -32.11 -7.83 18.69
CA LYS A 19 -31.53 -6.82 17.80
C LYS A 19 -30.24 -7.41 17.22
N ALA A 20 -30.21 -7.65 15.91
CA ALA A 20 -28.97 -7.81 15.18
C ALA A 20 -28.21 -6.49 15.33
N LYS A 21 -27.13 -6.52 16.11
CA LYS A 21 -26.11 -5.46 16.15
C LYS A 21 -25.45 -5.43 14.77
N GLY A 22 -25.18 -4.21 14.28
CA GLY A 22 -24.57 -3.92 12.99
C GLY A 22 -23.31 -4.76 12.75
N GLY A 23 -23.21 -5.27 11.52
CA GLY A 23 -22.10 -6.06 11.04
C GLY A 23 -21.28 -5.29 10.02
N GLU A 24 -19.98 -5.56 10.08
CA GLU A 24 -18.97 -5.47 9.00
C GLU A 24 -18.47 -4.06 8.65
N GLU A 25 -17.78 -3.43 9.61
CA GLU A 25 -16.95 -2.23 9.37
C GLU A 25 -15.45 -2.54 9.15
N ASP A 26 -15.03 -3.81 9.13
CA ASP A 26 -13.65 -4.16 9.51
C ASP A 26 -12.82 -5.02 8.55
N ASP A 27 -13.34 -5.58 7.45
CA ASP A 27 -12.69 -6.76 6.87
C ASP A 27 -11.24 -6.56 6.36
N ALA A 28 -10.91 -5.73 5.37
CA ALA A 28 -9.51 -5.63 4.89
C ALA A 28 -8.52 -4.85 5.79
N TRP A 29 -8.93 -3.96 6.69
CA TRP A 29 -8.06 -3.20 7.60
C TRP A 29 -7.82 -4.03 8.83
N SER A 30 -8.86 -4.63 9.42
CA SER A 30 -8.67 -5.61 10.48
C SER A 30 -8.01 -6.87 9.95
N SER A 31 -8.25 -7.29 8.70
CA SER A 31 -7.54 -8.41 8.06
C SER A 31 -6.09 -8.04 7.73
N THR A 32 -5.81 -6.87 7.16
CA THR A 32 -4.41 -6.41 6.96
C THR A 32 -3.71 -6.27 8.31
N LEU A 33 -4.34 -5.63 9.29
CA LEU A 33 -3.83 -5.51 10.66
C LEU A 33 -3.62 -6.87 11.32
N ALA A 34 -4.57 -7.81 11.17
CA ALA A 34 -4.45 -9.16 11.69
C ALA A 34 -3.31 -9.92 11.00
N ALA A 35 -3.23 -9.88 9.67
CA ALA A 35 -2.16 -10.49 8.89
C ALA A 35 -0.79 -9.95 9.32
N LEU A 36 -0.66 -8.63 9.45
CA LEU A 36 0.55 -7.96 9.93
C LEU A 36 0.91 -8.33 11.38
N LYS A 37 -0.09 -8.49 12.26
CA LYS A 37 0.10 -8.94 13.66
C LYS A 37 0.53 -10.40 13.75
N THR A 38 0.00 -11.27 12.90
CA THR A 38 0.33 -12.70 12.87
C THR A 38 1.62 -13.01 12.13
N ALA A 39 2.19 -12.03 11.42
CA ALA A 39 3.37 -12.27 10.61
C ALA A 39 4.61 -12.62 11.47
N PRO A 40 5.45 -13.56 11.00
CA PRO A 40 6.68 -13.94 11.71
C PRO A 40 7.58 -12.74 11.97
N LYS A 41 8.21 -12.72 13.16
CA LYS A 41 9.28 -11.77 13.50
C LYS A 41 10.58 -12.26 12.87
N GLU A 42 10.79 -11.94 11.60
CA GLU A 42 12.10 -12.14 10.97
C GLU A 42 13.05 -11.01 11.37
N LYS A 43 14.23 -11.36 11.89
CA LYS A 43 15.32 -10.42 12.19
C LYS A 43 16.56 -10.85 11.42
N PRO A 44 16.75 -10.39 10.18
CA PRO A 44 18.05 -10.52 9.53
C PRO A 44 19.13 -9.74 10.31
N PRO A 45 20.43 -9.99 10.05
CA PRO A 45 21.52 -9.31 10.72
C PRO A 45 21.50 -7.81 10.47
N ALA A 46 21.69 -7.00 11.51
CA ALA A 46 21.69 -5.55 11.40
C ALA A 46 22.90 -5.05 10.59
N THR A 47 22.67 -4.11 9.67
CA THR A 47 23.75 -3.43 8.92
C THR A 47 24.27 -2.22 9.68
N ILE A 48 25.58 -1.97 9.58
CA ILE A 48 26.20 -0.78 10.17
C ILE A 48 25.57 0.48 9.54
N ASP A 49 25.22 1.46 10.37
CA ASP A 49 24.74 2.76 9.92
C ASP A 49 25.74 3.35 8.91
N GLY A 50 25.29 3.66 7.69
CA GLY A 50 26.19 4.03 6.58
C GLY A 50 27.05 5.27 6.83
N LEU A 51 26.72 6.10 7.82
CA LEU A 51 27.50 7.27 8.24
C LEU A 51 28.52 6.96 9.34
N CYS A 52 28.55 5.73 9.85
CA CYS A 52 29.60 5.28 10.73
C CYS A 52 30.90 5.10 9.93
N PRO A 53 32.06 5.60 10.39
CA PRO A 53 33.33 5.37 9.70
C PRO A 53 33.70 3.89 9.51
N LEU A 54 33.12 2.99 10.30
CA LEU A 54 33.32 1.55 10.19
C LEU A 54 32.41 0.88 9.15
N SER A 55 31.46 1.60 8.54
CA SER A 55 30.46 1.00 7.62
C SER A 55 31.06 0.43 6.35
N THR A 56 32.22 0.94 5.92
CA THR A 56 32.95 0.51 4.73
C THR A 56 34.19 -0.33 5.07
N VAL A 57 34.41 -0.64 6.34
CA VAL A 57 35.59 -1.39 6.79
C VAL A 57 35.29 -2.88 6.69
N PRO A 58 36.05 -3.66 5.90
CA PRO A 58 35.84 -5.10 5.79
C PRO A 58 35.97 -5.78 7.16
N GLY A 59 35.05 -6.70 7.47
CA GLY A 59 35.04 -7.42 8.74
C GLY A 59 34.46 -6.65 9.93
N ALA A 60 34.10 -5.37 9.76
CA ALA A 60 33.32 -4.66 10.77
C ALA A 60 31.85 -5.09 10.70
N GLN A 61 31.26 -5.38 11.85
CA GLN A 61 29.86 -5.82 11.92
C GLN A 61 29.14 -5.22 13.12
N VAL A 62 27.80 -5.21 13.06
CA VAL A 62 26.98 -5.02 14.25
C VAL A 62 27.09 -6.27 15.11
N TYR A 63 27.34 -6.09 16.39
CA TYR A 63 27.50 -7.20 17.33
C TYR A 63 26.13 -7.73 17.78
N GLU A 64 25.88 -9.01 17.49
CA GLU A 64 24.63 -9.71 17.80
C GLU A 64 23.39 -8.86 17.40
N ASP A 65 22.48 -8.61 18.34
CA ASP A 65 21.27 -7.85 18.10
C ASP A 65 21.31 -6.43 18.68
N TYR A 66 22.48 -5.95 19.12
CA TYR A 66 22.71 -4.63 19.72
C TYR A 66 22.63 -3.49 18.67
N ASP A 67 21.48 -3.37 18.03
CA ASP A 67 21.08 -2.31 17.11
C ASP A 67 19.68 -1.81 17.48
N CYS A 68 19.52 -0.50 17.57
CA CYS A 68 18.19 0.08 17.72
C CYS A 68 18.06 1.45 17.06
N THR A 69 16.89 1.66 16.46
CA THR A 69 16.44 2.96 15.99
C THR A 69 15.26 3.41 16.86
N LEU A 70 15.39 4.61 17.41
CA LEU A 70 14.41 5.20 18.30
C LEU A 70 13.85 6.48 17.66
N ASN A 71 12.57 6.74 17.87
CA ASN A 71 11.91 7.96 17.40
C ASN A 71 11.10 8.63 18.51
N GLN A 72 10.95 9.94 18.40
CA GLN A 72 10.13 10.75 19.30
C GLN A 72 9.56 11.95 18.56
N THR A 73 8.23 12.05 18.54
CA THR A 73 7.53 13.25 18.10
C THR A 73 6.71 13.82 19.25
N ASN A 74 6.76 15.14 19.40
CA ASN A 74 5.89 15.92 20.27
C ASN A 74 5.57 17.23 19.54
N ILE A 75 4.31 17.36 19.16
CA ILE A 75 3.83 18.45 18.31
C ILE A 75 3.89 19.79 19.06
N SER A 76 3.47 19.86 20.34
CA SER A 76 3.46 21.11 21.12
C SER A 76 4.85 21.72 21.26
N ALA A 77 5.87 20.90 21.46
CA ALA A 77 7.25 21.35 21.57
C ALA A 77 8.02 21.37 20.24
N ASN A 78 7.36 21.12 19.10
CA ASN A 78 7.98 20.96 17.77
C ASN A 78 9.20 20.01 17.77
N ASN A 79 9.11 18.95 18.57
CA ASN A 79 10.12 17.90 18.59
C ASN A 79 9.73 16.83 17.58
N ASN A 80 10.66 16.49 16.69
CA ASN A 80 10.55 15.36 15.79
C ASN A 80 11.95 14.78 15.60
N LYS A 81 12.33 13.83 16.44
CA LYS A 81 13.74 13.45 16.69
C LYS A 81 13.95 11.96 16.58
N PHE A 82 15.05 11.57 15.97
CA PHE A 82 15.52 10.19 15.96
C PHE A 82 16.76 10.00 16.84
N TYR A 83 17.01 8.75 17.26
CA TYR A 83 18.24 8.32 17.90
C TYR A 83 18.57 6.89 17.46
N ILE A 84 19.75 6.66 16.91
CA ILE A 84 20.27 5.34 16.52
C ILE A 84 21.39 4.97 17.48
N ILE A 85 21.43 3.72 17.91
CA ILE A 85 22.49 3.16 18.76
C ILE A 85 22.89 1.81 18.17
N GLN A 86 24.19 1.60 17.95
CA GLN A 86 24.74 0.32 17.48
C GLN A 86 25.98 -0.04 18.30
N LEU A 87 26.09 -1.32 18.71
CA LEU A 87 27.34 -1.90 19.18
C LEU A 87 28.03 -2.54 17.99
N LEU A 88 29.26 -2.11 17.72
CA LEU A 88 30.06 -2.55 16.59
C LEU A 88 31.26 -3.36 17.08
N GLU A 89 31.59 -4.40 16.34
CA GLU A 89 32.78 -5.23 16.52
C GLU A 89 33.64 -5.15 15.25
N HIS A 90 34.95 -4.98 15.44
CA HIS A 90 35.94 -5.04 14.37
C HIS A 90 37.28 -5.51 14.95
N ASP A 91 37.84 -6.60 14.44
CA ASP A 91 39.11 -7.20 14.87
C ASP A 91 39.21 -7.42 16.41
N GLY A 92 38.12 -7.86 17.03
CA GLY A 92 38.04 -8.08 18.49
C GLY A 92 37.99 -6.79 19.33
N ALA A 93 37.96 -5.61 18.70
CA ALA A 93 37.70 -4.34 19.36
C ALA A 93 36.21 -3.98 19.27
N TYR A 94 35.69 -3.36 20.34
CA TYR A 94 34.27 -3.02 20.45
C TYR A 94 34.08 -1.51 20.54
N SER A 95 33.06 -0.98 19.86
CA SER A 95 32.70 0.43 19.90
C SER A 95 31.19 0.61 19.92
N VAL A 96 30.72 1.67 20.58
CA VAL A 96 29.31 2.08 20.53
C VAL A 96 29.16 3.28 19.61
N TRP A 97 28.42 3.09 18.53
CA TRP A 97 27.98 4.15 17.63
C TRP A 97 26.66 4.74 18.13
N SER A 98 26.54 6.07 18.07
CA SER A 98 25.29 6.77 18.31
C SER A 98 25.10 7.88 17.29
N ARG A 99 23.90 8.01 16.73
CA ARG A 99 23.53 9.08 15.80
C ARG A 99 22.16 9.64 16.13
N TRP A 100 22.03 10.96 16.22
CA TRP A 100 20.78 11.60 16.65
C TRP A 100 20.56 12.94 15.97
N GLY A 101 19.31 13.33 15.82
CA GLY A 101 18.98 14.58 15.16
C GLY A 101 17.49 14.73 14.92
N ARG A 102 17.15 15.72 14.11
CA ARG A 102 15.79 15.91 13.62
C ARG A 102 15.50 14.91 12.50
N VAL A 103 14.30 14.32 12.49
CA VAL A 103 13.85 13.43 11.40
C VAL A 103 13.90 14.19 10.07
N GLY A 104 14.42 13.56 9.03
CA GLY A 104 14.72 14.14 7.72
C GLY A 104 16.16 14.68 7.58
N GLU A 105 16.88 14.89 8.68
CA GLU A 105 18.24 15.44 8.68
C GLU A 105 19.29 14.38 9.03
N VAL A 106 20.55 14.67 8.67
CA VAL A 106 21.70 13.77 8.95
C VAL A 106 21.92 13.58 10.45
N GLY A 107 21.78 14.66 11.22
CA GLY A 107 22.01 14.69 12.66
C GLY A 107 23.49 14.80 13.05
N GLN A 108 23.75 14.67 14.35
CA GLN A 108 25.06 14.53 14.94
C GLN A 108 25.35 13.04 15.20
N SER A 109 26.61 12.67 15.23
CA SER A 109 27.02 11.31 15.52
C SER A 109 28.23 11.25 16.45
N LYS A 110 28.43 10.07 17.05
CA LYS A 110 29.57 9.78 17.93
C LYS A 110 29.89 8.29 17.87
N LEU A 111 31.14 7.97 17.58
CA LEU A 111 31.71 6.63 17.75
C LEU A 111 32.55 6.63 19.03
N MET A 112 32.25 5.74 19.96
CA MET A 112 32.94 5.62 21.24
C MET A 112 33.61 4.25 21.34
N PRO A 113 34.95 4.17 21.36
CA PRO A 113 35.65 2.94 21.68
C PRO A 113 35.33 2.46 23.09
N SER A 114 35.27 1.15 23.29
CA SER A 114 35.03 0.52 24.58
C SER A 114 36.22 -0.38 24.96
N ALA A 115 36.52 -0.44 26.27
CA ALA A 115 37.67 -1.20 26.77
C ALA A 115 37.45 -2.73 26.72
N SER A 116 36.19 -3.18 26.71
CA SER A 116 35.80 -4.58 26.56
C SER A 116 34.38 -4.68 25.99
N LEU A 117 33.98 -5.90 25.60
CA LEU A 117 32.62 -6.20 25.17
C LEU A 117 31.59 -5.87 26.26
N GLU A 118 31.86 -6.23 27.51
CA GLU A 118 30.96 -5.99 28.64
C GLU A 118 30.78 -4.49 28.90
N ALA A 119 31.85 -3.71 28.74
CA ALA A 119 31.77 -2.25 28.82
C ALA A 119 30.91 -1.69 27.68
N ALA A 120 31.08 -2.18 26.45
CA ALA A 120 30.28 -1.77 25.30
C ALA A 120 28.79 -2.10 25.47
N LYS A 121 28.47 -3.34 25.89
CA LYS A 121 27.09 -3.77 26.20
C LYS A 121 26.48 -2.87 27.27
N LYS A 122 27.21 -2.61 28.36
CA LYS A 122 26.74 -1.73 29.44
C LYS A 122 26.48 -0.29 28.98
N ASP A 123 27.35 0.28 28.14
CA ASP A 123 27.18 1.63 27.63
C ASP A 123 25.99 1.74 26.66
N PHE A 124 25.82 0.75 25.78
CA PHE A 124 24.65 0.62 24.92
C PHE A 124 23.36 0.57 25.74
N GLU A 125 23.26 -0.37 26.69
CA GLU A 125 22.07 -0.59 27.49
C GLU A 125 21.74 0.60 28.39
N LYS A 126 22.77 1.25 28.94
CA LYS A 126 22.63 2.50 29.69
C LYS A 126 22.04 3.59 28.81
N LYS A 127 22.53 3.76 27.57
CA LYS A 127 22.03 4.77 26.64
C LYS A 127 20.59 4.46 26.23
N PHE A 128 20.29 3.20 25.89
CA PHE A 128 18.93 2.75 25.60
C PHE A 128 17.97 3.11 26.74
N ARG A 129 18.28 2.69 27.97
CA ARG A 129 17.45 2.95 29.16
C ARG A 129 17.30 4.44 29.47
N GLU A 130 18.33 5.25 29.24
CA GLU A 130 18.27 6.72 29.40
C GLU A 130 17.22 7.35 28.45
N LYS A 131 17.20 6.89 27.19
CA LYS A 131 16.33 7.43 26.12
C LYS A 131 14.92 6.87 26.16
N THR A 132 14.73 5.62 26.54
CA THR A 132 13.45 4.91 26.47
C THR A 132 12.80 4.62 27.81
N LYS A 133 13.56 4.66 28.91
CA LYS A 133 13.17 4.17 30.25
C LYS A 133 12.81 2.67 30.29
N ASN A 134 13.15 1.91 29.26
CA ASN A 134 12.98 0.46 29.20
C ASN A 134 14.34 -0.24 29.36
N SER A 135 14.32 -1.50 29.79
CA SER A 135 15.51 -2.36 29.81
C SER A 135 15.73 -2.98 28.42
N TRP A 136 16.99 -3.07 27.96
CA TRP A 136 17.31 -3.71 26.69
C TRP A 136 16.93 -5.19 26.67
N ALA A 137 17.18 -5.91 27.77
CA ALA A 137 16.80 -7.32 27.91
C ALA A 137 15.28 -7.55 27.78
N ALA A 138 14.46 -6.57 28.14
CA ALA A 138 13.00 -6.63 28.08
C ALA A 138 12.42 -5.85 26.87
N ARG A 139 13.21 -5.65 25.81
CA ARG A 139 12.81 -4.88 24.61
C ARG A 139 11.62 -5.48 23.85
N GLU A 140 11.37 -6.78 23.99
CA GLU A 140 10.20 -7.43 23.37
C GLU A 140 8.88 -7.03 24.05
N SER A 141 8.94 -6.65 25.33
CA SER A 141 7.81 -6.12 26.11
C SER A 141 7.92 -4.60 26.27
N PHE A 142 8.39 -3.90 25.22
CA PHE A 142 8.62 -2.45 25.26
C PHE A 142 7.33 -1.68 25.55
N VAL A 143 7.39 -0.75 26.51
CA VAL A 143 6.28 0.16 26.82
C VAL A 143 6.71 1.59 26.56
N ALA A 144 6.02 2.28 25.65
CA ALA A 144 6.28 3.69 25.37
C ALA A 144 6.01 4.55 26.62
N GLN A 145 6.94 5.46 26.93
CA GLN A 145 6.86 6.32 28.11
C GLN A 145 6.64 7.77 27.69
N PRO A 146 5.77 8.54 28.40
CA PRO A 146 5.53 9.93 28.09
C PRO A 146 6.83 10.75 28.03
N GLY A 147 7.01 11.53 26.96
CA GLY A 147 8.18 12.38 26.77
C GLY A 147 9.50 11.61 26.56
N LYS A 148 9.46 10.31 26.26
CA LYS A 148 10.63 9.48 25.92
C LYS A 148 10.58 8.98 24.48
N TYR A 149 11.69 8.42 24.02
CA TYR A 149 11.78 7.82 22.70
C TYR A 149 11.08 6.46 22.69
N THR A 150 10.48 6.12 21.56
CA THR A 150 9.87 4.82 21.27
C THR A 150 10.78 4.02 20.35
N LEU A 151 10.87 2.71 20.57
CA LEU A 151 11.58 1.78 19.70
C LEU A 151 10.82 1.60 18.38
N ILE A 152 11.53 1.80 17.27
CA ILE A 152 11.07 1.52 15.91
C ILE A 152 11.68 0.20 15.51
N GLU A 153 10.82 -0.75 15.13
CA GLU A 153 11.28 -2.01 14.58
C GLU A 153 11.71 -1.81 13.15
N VAL A 154 12.98 -2.11 12.91
CA VAL A 154 13.69 -1.84 11.68
C VAL A 154 14.17 -3.20 11.19
N GLN A 155 13.59 -3.72 10.10
CA GLN A 155 14.17 -4.88 9.42
C GLN A 155 15.44 -4.43 8.67
N PRO A 156 16.55 -5.18 8.64
CA PRO A 156 17.65 -4.84 7.75
C PRO A 156 17.27 -5.16 6.30
N GLY A 157 17.34 -4.16 5.42
CA GLY A 157 17.07 -4.35 4.00
C GLY A 157 18.24 -5.06 3.30
N ALA A 158 17.91 -6.03 2.43
CA ALA A 158 18.82 -6.74 1.54
C ALA A 158 19.31 -5.88 0.35
N GLY A 159 19.57 -4.59 0.59
CA GLY A 159 19.89 -3.61 -0.44
C GLY A 159 21.17 -2.86 -0.12
N GLN A 160 22.30 -3.57 -0.05
CA GLN A 160 23.52 -2.97 -0.59
C GLN A 160 23.44 -3.21 -2.09
N GLU A 161 23.35 -2.13 -2.86
CA GLU A 161 23.76 -2.15 -4.26
C GLU A 161 25.21 -2.63 -4.27
N THR A 162 25.43 -3.92 -4.47
CA THR A 162 26.68 -4.40 -5.05
C THR A 162 26.73 -3.78 -6.43
N GLU A 163 27.38 -2.62 -6.52
CA GLU A 163 28.02 -2.22 -7.76
C GLU A 163 28.79 -3.44 -8.24
N VAL A 164 28.46 -3.89 -9.44
CA VAL A 164 29.20 -4.93 -10.14
C VAL A 164 30.59 -4.35 -10.39
N VAL A 165 31.50 -4.52 -9.42
CA VAL A 165 32.91 -4.25 -9.60
C VAL A 165 33.48 -5.42 -10.40
N ASP A 166 33.63 -5.19 -11.70
CA ASP A 166 34.53 -5.97 -12.54
C ASP A 166 35.94 -5.85 -11.95
N GLY A 167 36.46 -6.94 -11.37
CA GLY A 167 37.83 -7.00 -10.88
C GLY A 167 38.17 -8.19 -9.98
N VAL A 168 38.60 -9.30 -10.61
CA VAL A 168 39.63 -10.29 -10.23
C VAL A 168 40.16 -10.15 -8.77
N ASP A 169 40.12 -11.12 -7.85
CA ASP A 169 40.64 -12.49 -7.93
C ASP A 169 40.16 -13.35 -6.71
N GLY A 170 39.96 -14.65 -6.95
CA GLY A 170 40.16 -15.76 -6.00
C GLY A 170 39.45 -15.81 -4.64
N ASP A 171 38.18 -16.24 -4.61
CA ASP A 171 37.75 -17.32 -3.69
C ASP A 171 36.45 -17.99 -4.18
N LYS A 172 36.18 -19.23 -3.75
CA LYS A 172 35.17 -20.16 -4.30
C LYS A 172 33.76 -19.56 -4.53
N VAL A 173 33.47 -19.12 -5.74
CA VAL A 173 32.11 -18.84 -6.21
C VAL A 173 31.55 -20.11 -6.85
N CYS A 174 30.48 -20.68 -6.28
CA CYS A 174 29.59 -21.58 -7.01
C CYS A 174 29.04 -20.80 -8.21
N LYS A 175 29.58 -21.05 -9.42
CA LYS A 175 29.11 -20.41 -10.66
C LYS A 175 27.74 -20.98 -11.02
N GLN A 176 26.67 -20.48 -10.41
CA GLN A 176 25.30 -20.70 -10.88
C GLN A 176 25.18 -20.11 -12.29
N ARG A 177 24.63 -20.89 -13.23
CA ARG A 177 24.42 -20.46 -14.61
C ARG A 177 23.04 -19.83 -14.74
N VAL A 178 22.99 -18.51 -14.85
CA VAL A 178 21.72 -17.78 -15.02
C VAL A 178 21.20 -17.98 -16.45
N LEU A 179 19.94 -18.41 -16.59
CA LEU A 179 19.28 -18.57 -17.87
C LEU A 179 18.91 -17.20 -18.50
N PRO A 180 18.80 -17.10 -19.83
CA PRO A 180 18.29 -15.88 -20.47
C PRO A 180 16.86 -15.57 -20.06
N CYS A 181 16.54 -14.28 -19.93
CA CYS A 181 15.20 -13.82 -19.60
C CYS A 181 14.17 -14.27 -20.66
N THR A 182 13.05 -14.83 -20.21
CA THR A 182 11.98 -15.30 -21.11
C THR A 182 10.99 -14.20 -21.51
N LEU A 183 10.95 -13.11 -20.73
CA LEU A 183 10.05 -11.98 -20.95
C LEU A 183 10.47 -11.12 -22.15
N ASP A 184 9.49 -10.55 -22.85
CA ASP A 184 9.75 -9.52 -23.87
C ASP A 184 10.30 -8.23 -23.22
N LYS A 185 10.93 -7.38 -24.03
CA LYS A 185 11.62 -6.18 -23.52
C LYS A 185 10.68 -5.22 -22.78
N ALA A 186 9.46 -5.02 -23.26
CA ALA A 186 8.52 -4.11 -22.60
C ALA A 186 8.11 -4.66 -21.23
N THR A 187 7.87 -5.97 -21.13
CA THR A 187 7.55 -6.63 -19.86
C THR A 187 8.76 -6.63 -18.91
N GLN A 188 9.98 -6.83 -19.39
CA GLN A 188 11.20 -6.66 -18.57
C GLN A 188 11.30 -5.25 -17.97
N ASP A 189 11.06 -4.22 -18.79
CA ASP A 189 11.11 -2.83 -18.34
C ASP A 189 9.99 -2.52 -17.34
N LEU A 190 8.79 -3.11 -17.51
CA LEU A 190 7.69 -3.01 -16.57
C LEU A 190 8.03 -3.67 -15.22
N VAL A 191 8.51 -4.91 -15.22
CA VAL A 191 8.87 -5.66 -14.00
C VAL A 191 9.97 -4.92 -13.25
N SER A 192 11.02 -4.48 -13.97
CA SER A 192 12.10 -3.68 -13.39
C SER A 192 11.59 -2.38 -12.76
N LEU A 193 10.58 -1.75 -13.37
CA LEU A 193 9.98 -0.53 -12.84
C LEU A 193 9.18 -0.78 -11.56
N ILE A 194 8.28 -1.77 -11.57
CA ILE A 194 7.33 -1.98 -10.46
C ILE A 194 7.99 -2.62 -9.22
N PHE A 195 9.14 -3.28 -9.39
CA PHE A 195 10.00 -3.78 -8.31
C PHE A 195 11.17 -2.85 -7.97
N SER A 196 11.21 -1.65 -8.52
CA SER A 196 12.30 -0.71 -8.28
C SER A 196 12.27 -0.15 -6.86
N SER A 197 13.36 -0.38 -6.11
CA SER A 197 13.61 0.27 -4.82
C SER A 197 13.57 1.79 -4.93
N ASP A 198 14.07 2.37 -6.01
CA ASP A 198 14.03 3.82 -6.21
C ASP A 198 12.60 4.34 -6.30
N MET A 199 11.74 3.61 -7.02
CA MET A 199 10.33 3.96 -7.16
C MET A 199 9.59 3.91 -5.82
N PHE A 200 9.79 2.85 -5.03
CA PHE A 200 9.15 2.79 -3.71
C PHE A 200 9.66 3.90 -2.78
N ARG A 201 10.95 4.25 -2.87
CA ARG A 201 11.55 5.34 -2.08
C ARG A 201 10.91 6.67 -2.45
N ASP A 202 10.77 6.96 -3.73
CA ASP A 202 10.16 8.19 -4.22
C ASP A 202 8.69 8.27 -3.79
N ALA A 203 7.93 7.17 -3.88
CA ALA A 203 6.55 7.10 -3.40
C ALA A 203 6.44 7.42 -1.89
N MET A 204 7.29 6.81 -1.06
CA MET A 204 7.33 7.12 0.38
C MET A 204 7.69 8.59 0.64
N GLN A 205 8.63 9.17 -0.11
CA GLN A 205 8.99 10.59 0.03
C GLN A 205 7.80 11.51 -0.28
N THR A 206 7.00 11.23 -1.31
CA THR A 206 5.79 12.02 -1.61
C THR A 206 4.75 12.00 -0.50
N MET A 207 4.78 10.97 0.35
CA MET A 207 3.93 10.84 1.54
C MET A 207 4.54 11.49 2.79
N ASN A 208 5.66 12.21 2.63
CA ASN A 208 6.47 12.82 3.70
C ASN A 208 7.03 11.82 4.70
N ILE A 209 7.34 10.60 4.24
CA ILE A 209 7.96 9.56 5.06
C ILE A 209 9.48 9.73 5.02
N ASP A 210 10.14 9.60 6.18
CA ASP A 210 11.60 9.67 6.23
C ASP A 210 12.25 8.36 5.78
N VAL A 211 12.45 8.25 4.47
CA VAL A 211 13.06 7.08 3.82
C VAL A 211 14.51 6.81 4.23
N LYS A 212 15.23 7.80 4.79
CA LYS A 212 16.61 7.58 5.28
C LYS A 212 16.61 6.85 6.62
N LYS A 213 15.54 7.01 7.39
CA LYS A 213 15.36 6.40 8.71
C LYS A 213 14.45 5.18 8.69
N MET A 214 13.63 5.10 7.65
CA MET A 214 12.91 3.91 7.23
C MET A 214 13.30 3.56 5.79
N PRO A 215 14.52 3.03 5.56
CA PRO A 215 14.84 2.47 4.26
C PRO A 215 13.85 1.34 3.94
N LEU A 216 13.59 1.13 2.66
CA LEU A 216 12.49 0.29 2.15
C LEU A 216 12.42 -1.11 2.74
N GLY A 217 13.57 -1.76 2.94
CA GLY A 217 13.63 -3.07 3.56
C GLY A 217 13.55 -3.05 5.10
N LYS A 218 13.11 -1.95 5.71
CA LYS A 218 13.14 -1.76 7.16
C LYS A 218 11.80 -1.52 7.85
N LEU A 219 10.70 -1.36 7.12
CA LEU A 219 9.39 -1.18 7.75
C LEU A 219 8.83 -2.54 8.19
N SER A 220 8.89 -2.86 9.48
CA SER A 220 8.33 -4.13 9.95
C SER A 220 6.81 -4.14 9.81
N LYS A 221 6.24 -5.31 9.48
CA LYS A 221 4.79 -5.54 9.48
C LYS A 221 4.13 -5.06 10.77
N GLN A 222 4.79 -5.28 11.91
CA GLN A 222 4.34 -4.83 13.22
C GLN A 222 4.37 -3.31 13.40
N GLN A 223 5.33 -2.62 12.80
CA GLN A 223 5.37 -1.16 12.83
C GLN A 223 4.18 -0.56 12.06
N ILE A 224 3.83 -1.13 10.90
CA ILE A 224 2.63 -0.72 10.13
C ILE A 224 1.37 -0.99 10.95
N ALA A 225 1.27 -2.18 11.57
CA ALA A 225 0.16 -2.55 12.44
C ALA A 225 -0.04 -1.57 13.61
N ARG A 226 1.04 -1.17 14.29
CA ARG A 226 0.98 -0.15 15.35
C ARG A 226 0.57 1.22 14.82
N GLY A 227 0.94 1.53 13.57
CA GLY A 227 0.51 2.74 12.88
C GLY A 227 -1.01 2.74 12.67
N PHE A 228 -1.58 1.61 12.24
CA PHE A 228 -3.02 1.41 12.09
C PHE A 228 -3.76 1.62 13.41
N GLU A 229 -3.33 0.95 14.48
CA GLU A 229 -3.94 1.12 15.82
C GLU A 229 -3.94 2.58 16.29
N ALA A 230 -2.84 3.32 16.04
CA ALA A 230 -2.77 4.73 16.40
C ALA A 230 -3.77 5.61 15.61
N LEU A 231 -4.08 5.24 14.35
CA LEU A 231 -5.10 5.94 13.56
C LEU A 231 -6.53 5.56 13.96
N GLU A 232 -6.78 4.33 14.41
CA GLU A 232 -8.08 3.94 15.01
C GLU A 232 -8.37 4.74 16.29
N GLU A 233 -7.37 4.91 17.15
CA GLU A 233 -7.50 5.75 18.34
C GLU A 233 -7.78 7.22 17.98
N LEU A 234 -7.12 7.76 16.94
CA LEU A 234 -7.40 9.10 16.42
C LEU A 234 -8.81 9.24 15.87
N GLU A 235 -9.31 8.23 15.17
CA GLU A 235 -10.68 8.20 14.66
C GLU A 235 -11.70 8.23 15.80
N ALA A 236 -11.52 7.40 16.82
CA ALA A 236 -12.37 7.41 18.00
C ALA A 236 -12.35 8.79 18.70
N ALA A 237 -11.17 9.40 18.86
CA ALA A 237 -11.03 10.73 19.45
C ALA A 237 -11.67 11.85 18.60
N LEU A 238 -11.70 11.71 17.27
CA LEU A 238 -12.38 12.65 16.37
C LEU A 238 -13.92 12.57 16.48
N GLN A 239 -14.46 11.43 16.90
CA GLN A 239 -15.89 11.23 17.10
C GLN A 239 -16.41 11.78 18.45
N GLU A 240 -15.52 12.13 19.39
CA GLU A 240 -15.90 12.77 20.65
C GLU A 240 -16.57 14.14 20.44
N GLN A 241 -17.52 14.53 21.31
CA GLN A 241 -18.21 15.82 21.22
C GLN A 241 -18.06 16.67 22.50
N PRO A 242 -17.38 17.84 22.46
CA PRO A 242 -16.51 18.30 21.37
C PRO A 242 -15.17 17.54 21.38
N PRO A 243 -14.52 17.35 20.21
CA PRO A 243 -13.22 16.72 20.16
C PRO A 243 -12.18 17.61 20.86
N LYS A 244 -11.39 17.04 21.76
CA LYS A 244 -10.39 17.78 22.54
C LYS A 244 -9.12 17.95 21.73
N ALA A 245 -8.83 19.19 21.31
CA ALA A 245 -7.65 19.52 20.51
C ALA A 245 -6.32 19.01 21.10
N ALA A 246 -6.14 19.12 22.43
CA ALA A 246 -4.95 18.61 23.10
C ALA A 246 -4.82 17.08 23.04
N HIS A 247 -5.94 16.36 23.07
CA HIS A 247 -5.96 14.90 22.95
C HIS A 247 -5.61 14.45 21.53
N LEU A 248 -6.20 15.09 20.52
CA LEU A 248 -5.87 14.86 19.11
C LEU A 248 -4.39 15.14 18.82
N GLU A 249 -3.83 16.20 19.43
CA GLU A 249 -2.42 16.54 19.27
C GLU A 249 -1.48 15.49 19.90
N ASP A 250 -1.85 14.92 21.04
CA ASP A 250 -1.10 13.84 21.70
C ASP A 250 -1.14 12.55 20.86
N LEU A 251 -2.31 12.14 20.41
CA LEU A 251 -2.47 10.97 19.54
C LEU A 251 -1.76 11.16 18.19
N SER A 252 -1.81 12.38 17.63
CA SER A 252 -1.03 12.73 16.41
C SER A 252 0.47 12.63 16.66
N SER A 253 0.95 13.09 17.83
CA SER A 253 2.35 12.95 18.24
C SER A 253 2.75 11.47 18.36
N ARG A 254 1.87 10.62 18.92
CA ARG A 254 2.08 9.17 18.99
C ARG A 254 2.14 8.54 17.60
N PHE A 255 1.22 8.89 16.70
CA PHE A 255 1.24 8.41 15.32
C PHE A 255 2.56 8.75 14.61
N TYR A 256 3.00 10.02 14.64
CA TYR A 256 4.28 10.41 14.01
C TYR A 256 5.52 9.85 14.72
N THR A 257 5.38 9.48 15.99
CA THR A 257 6.42 8.74 16.70
C THR A 257 6.53 7.32 16.16
N ILE A 258 5.41 6.65 15.88
CA ILE A 258 5.36 5.29 15.32
C ILE A 258 5.77 5.31 13.85
N VAL A 259 5.28 6.27 13.06
CA VAL A 259 5.58 6.38 11.63
C VAL A 259 6.40 7.66 11.41
N PRO A 260 7.74 7.60 11.42
CA PRO A 260 8.58 8.78 11.27
C PRO A 260 8.31 9.57 9.98
N HIS A 261 7.82 10.79 10.14
CA HIS A 261 7.58 11.71 9.03
C HIS A 261 8.63 12.82 8.98
N ASN A 262 8.99 13.23 7.77
CA ASN A 262 9.83 14.40 7.54
C ASN A 262 8.96 15.64 7.30
N PHE A 263 8.96 16.56 8.28
CA PHE A 263 8.27 17.86 8.17
C PHE A 263 9.24 19.03 7.98
N GLY A 264 10.51 18.74 7.61
CA GLY A 264 11.58 19.73 7.64
C GLY A 264 11.62 20.43 9.01
N ARG A 265 11.79 21.75 9.03
CA ARG A 265 11.79 22.56 10.26
C ARG A 265 10.40 22.98 10.76
N ALA A 266 9.34 22.68 10.00
CA ALA A 266 7.98 23.00 10.36
C ALA A 266 7.47 22.11 11.52
N ARG A 267 6.50 22.64 12.26
CA ARG A 267 5.78 21.88 13.28
C ARG A 267 4.95 20.78 12.60
N PRO A 268 5.00 19.51 13.06
CA PRO A 268 4.14 18.47 12.51
C PRO A 268 2.66 18.87 12.66
N PRO A 269 1.82 18.68 11.62
CA PRO A 269 0.41 19.08 11.68
C PRO A 269 -0.41 18.08 12.51
N PRO A 270 -1.28 18.55 13.43
CA PRO A 270 -2.19 17.67 14.15
C PRO A 270 -3.22 17.05 13.18
N ILE A 271 -3.49 15.75 13.35
CA ILE A 271 -4.52 15.01 12.62
C ILE A 271 -5.86 15.31 13.30
N ASN A 272 -6.53 16.36 12.83
CA ASN A 272 -7.72 16.92 13.47
C ASN A 272 -8.94 17.03 12.54
N SER A 273 -8.87 16.42 11.35
CA SER A 273 -9.98 16.35 10.42
C SER A 273 -10.13 14.94 9.85
N PRO A 274 -11.36 14.52 9.48
CA PRO A 274 -11.60 13.24 8.83
C PRO A 274 -10.78 13.05 7.55
N ASP A 275 -10.58 14.12 6.77
CA ASP A 275 -9.82 14.06 5.52
C ASP A 275 -8.33 13.83 5.76
N LEU A 276 -7.74 14.47 6.79
CA LEU A 276 -6.34 14.25 7.12
C LEU A 276 -6.12 12.85 7.71
N LEU A 277 -7.06 12.37 8.53
CA LEU A 277 -7.05 10.99 9.02
C LEU A 277 -7.08 10.01 7.85
N ARG A 278 -8.02 10.17 6.91
CA ARG A 278 -8.15 9.34 5.71
C ARG A 278 -6.85 9.32 4.90
N ALA A 279 -6.27 10.48 4.63
CA ALA A 279 -4.99 10.58 3.91
C ALA A 279 -3.85 9.81 4.61
N LYS A 280 -3.85 9.76 5.96
CA LYS A 280 -2.87 8.95 6.72
C LYS A 280 -3.17 7.46 6.71
N LYS A 281 -4.45 7.08 6.69
CA LYS A 281 -4.86 5.69 6.50
C LYS A 281 -4.45 5.19 5.12
N ASP A 282 -4.74 5.94 4.06
CA ASP A 282 -4.34 5.62 2.67
C ASP A 282 -2.81 5.47 2.55
N MET A 283 -2.06 6.35 3.20
CA MET A 283 -0.59 6.26 3.24
C MET A 283 -0.10 4.94 3.86
N LEU A 284 -0.67 4.50 4.98
CA LEU A 284 -0.28 3.23 5.62
C LEU A 284 -0.65 2.02 4.77
N LEU A 285 -1.73 2.10 3.98
CA LEU A 285 -2.09 1.04 3.04
C LEU A 285 -1.06 0.92 1.92
N VAL A 286 -0.61 2.04 1.36
CA VAL A 286 0.48 2.01 0.37
C VAL A 286 1.77 1.46 0.98
N LEU A 287 2.08 1.80 2.23
CA LEU A 287 3.22 1.21 2.92
C LEU A 287 3.09 -0.31 3.11
N ALA A 288 1.89 -0.80 3.43
CA ALA A 288 1.63 -2.23 3.54
C ALA A 288 1.84 -2.94 2.19
N ASP A 289 1.42 -2.31 1.09
CA ASP A 289 1.60 -2.86 -0.26
C ASP A 289 3.06 -2.89 -0.71
N ILE A 290 3.83 -1.84 -0.36
CA ILE A 290 5.29 -1.83 -0.57
C ILE A 290 5.94 -2.95 0.25
N GLU A 291 5.53 -3.14 1.50
CA GLU A 291 6.05 -4.20 2.36
C GLU A 291 5.75 -5.60 1.78
N VAL A 292 4.55 -5.82 1.24
CA VAL A 292 4.22 -7.06 0.52
C VAL A 292 5.17 -7.29 -0.65
N ALA A 293 5.41 -6.27 -1.48
CA ALA A 293 6.34 -6.39 -2.61
C ALA A 293 7.77 -6.74 -2.16
N GLN A 294 8.25 -6.10 -1.09
CA GLN A 294 9.58 -6.38 -0.52
C GLN A 294 9.66 -7.78 0.11
N SER A 295 8.63 -8.20 0.84
CA SER A 295 8.52 -9.54 1.40
C SER A 295 8.62 -10.63 0.32
N LEU A 296 7.95 -10.42 -0.83
CA LEU A 296 8.01 -11.35 -1.97
C LEU A 296 9.44 -11.44 -2.54
N GLN A 297 10.14 -10.31 -2.68
CA GLN A 297 11.53 -10.30 -3.15
C GLN A 297 12.51 -10.94 -2.13
N ALA A 298 12.25 -10.81 -0.83
CA ALA A 298 13.10 -11.40 0.20
C ALA A 298 12.94 -12.94 0.29
N GLN A 299 11.73 -13.46 0.05
CA GLN A 299 11.49 -14.91 -0.01
C GLN A 299 12.29 -15.57 -1.14
N LYS A 300 12.31 -14.94 -2.31
CA LYS A 300 13.12 -15.36 -3.46
C LYS A 300 14.59 -15.60 -3.09
N VAL A 301 15.23 -14.63 -2.42
CA VAL A 301 16.67 -14.74 -2.06
C VAL A 301 16.94 -15.93 -1.13
N LYS A 302 16.01 -16.25 -0.22
CA LYS A 302 16.15 -17.39 0.70
C LYS A 302 16.02 -18.73 -0.03
N GLU A 303 15.07 -18.84 -0.95
CA GLU A 303 14.88 -20.05 -1.76
C GLU A 303 16.12 -20.30 -2.65
N GLU A 304 16.71 -19.25 -3.22
CA GLU A 304 17.96 -19.34 -4.00
C GLU A 304 19.20 -19.77 -3.16
N GLU A 305 19.27 -19.40 -1.88
CA GLU A 305 20.36 -19.80 -0.97
C GLU A 305 20.23 -21.26 -0.50
N GLU A 306 19.01 -21.79 -0.42
CA GLU A 306 18.73 -23.17 0.00
C GLU A 306 18.83 -24.18 -1.17
N GLU A 307 18.66 -23.73 -2.41
CA GLU A 307 18.74 -24.58 -3.60
C GLU A 307 20.16 -24.67 -4.20
N GLU A 308 20.79 -25.86 -4.17
CA GLU A 308 22.03 -26.16 -4.89
C GLU A 308 21.80 -26.34 -6.42
N GLU A 309 20.93 -25.54 -7.04
CA GLU A 309 20.66 -25.63 -8.47
C GLU A 309 21.81 -25.04 -9.31
N LYS A 310 22.21 -25.78 -10.35
CA LYS A 310 23.30 -25.37 -11.26
C LYS A 310 22.85 -24.36 -12.31
N GLU A 311 21.54 -24.31 -12.60
CA GLU A 311 20.93 -23.37 -13.54
C GLU A 311 19.82 -22.63 -12.83
N VAL A 312 19.88 -21.30 -12.79
CA VAL A 312 18.92 -20.45 -12.06
C VAL A 312 18.17 -19.60 -13.09
N ALA A 313 16.85 -19.44 -12.92
CA ALA A 313 16.05 -18.60 -13.80
C ALA A 313 16.51 -17.13 -13.76
N HIS A 314 16.26 -16.37 -14.83
CA HIS A 314 16.64 -14.95 -14.86
C HIS A 314 15.93 -14.18 -13.72
N PRO A 315 16.58 -13.24 -13.03
CA PRO A 315 15.98 -12.54 -11.89
C PRO A 315 14.63 -11.88 -12.17
N LEU A 316 14.45 -11.34 -13.39
CA LEU A 316 13.17 -10.76 -13.82
C LEU A 316 12.07 -11.80 -14.09
N ASP A 317 12.42 -13.01 -14.54
CA ASP A 317 11.44 -14.09 -14.70
C ASP A 317 10.90 -14.51 -13.33
N GLN A 318 11.79 -14.57 -12.32
CA GLN A 318 11.41 -14.86 -10.95
C GLN A 318 10.54 -13.74 -10.35
N ASP A 319 10.94 -12.47 -10.49
CA ASP A 319 10.14 -11.32 -10.03
C ASP A 319 8.77 -11.28 -10.70
N TYR A 320 8.70 -11.62 -11.99
CA TYR A 320 7.45 -11.76 -12.72
C TYR A 320 6.59 -12.91 -12.18
N ALA A 321 7.18 -14.07 -11.87
CA ALA A 321 6.47 -15.20 -11.28
C ALA A 321 5.82 -14.85 -9.92
N LEU A 322 6.47 -14.00 -9.11
CA LEU A 322 5.94 -13.53 -7.82
C LEU A 322 4.60 -12.77 -7.97
N LEU A 323 4.35 -12.17 -9.14
CA LEU A 323 3.09 -11.47 -9.42
C LEU A 323 1.90 -12.43 -9.43
N CYS A 324 2.09 -13.73 -9.74
CA CYS A 324 1.01 -14.70 -9.97
C CYS A 324 -0.08 -14.14 -10.90
N CYS A 325 0.40 -13.54 -11.98
CA CYS A 325 -0.42 -12.83 -12.94
C CYS A 325 0.26 -12.89 -14.30
N GLN A 326 -0.46 -13.39 -15.29
CA GLN A 326 0.00 -13.39 -16.67
C GLN A 326 -0.25 -12.01 -17.30
N LEU A 327 0.80 -11.43 -17.88
CA LEU A 327 0.76 -10.21 -18.67
C LEU A 327 1.09 -10.55 -20.12
N SER A 328 0.18 -10.25 -21.03
CA SER A 328 0.39 -10.45 -22.47
C SER A 328 0.42 -9.11 -23.18
N LEU A 329 1.58 -8.73 -23.73
CA LEU A 329 1.74 -7.46 -24.44
C LEU A 329 0.86 -7.42 -25.69
N LEU A 330 0.07 -6.36 -25.85
CA LEU A 330 -0.78 -6.17 -27.02
C LEU A 330 0.01 -5.61 -28.19
N ASP A 331 -0.23 -6.17 -29.38
CA ASP A 331 0.24 -5.61 -30.64
C ASP A 331 -0.48 -4.27 -30.91
N PRO A 332 0.25 -3.16 -31.16
CA PRO A 332 -0.33 -1.88 -31.57
C PRO A 332 -1.27 -1.95 -32.79
N ALA A 333 -1.10 -2.94 -33.66
CA ALA A 333 -1.98 -3.17 -34.80
C ALA A 333 -3.29 -3.89 -34.44
N SER A 334 -3.40 -4.47 -33.24
CA SER A 334 -4.59 -5.22 -32.81
C SER A 334 -5.81 -4.31 -32.61
N ARG A 335 -7.01 -4.87 -32.84
CA ARG A 335 -8.27 -4.16 -32.59
C ARG A 335 -8.41 -3.74 -31.12
N GLU A 336 -7.98 -4.58 -30.19
CA GLU A 336 -8.05 -4.29 -28.75
C GLU A 336 -7.17 -3.08 -28.38
N TYR A 337 -5.95 -3.03 -28.92
CA TYR A 337 -5.07 -1.87 -28.71
C TYR A 337 -5.71 -0.59 -29.23
N GLN A 338 -6.26 -0.61 -30.45
CA GLN A 338 -6.90 0.56 -31.06
C GLN A 338 -8.13 1.03 -30.27
N LEU A 339 -8.93 0.10 -29.76
CA LEU A 339 -10.09 0.39 -28.90
C LEU A 339 -9.67 1.13 -27.63
N ILE A 340 -8.62 0.64 -26.95
CA ILE A 340 -8.07 1.26 -25.74
C ILE A 340 -7.41 2.60 -26.06
N GLN A 341 -6.68 2.69 -27.18
CA GLN A 341 -6.04 3.92 -27.63
C GLN A 341 -7.08 5.02 -27.90
N ASN A 342 -8.18 4.69 -28.57
CA ASN A 342 -9.27 5.63 -28.76
C ASN A 342 -9.91 5.99 -27.42
N TYR A 343 -10.14 5.03 -26.52
CA TYR A 343 -10.69 5.33 -25.19
C TYR A 343 -9.83 6.33 -24.40
N VAL A 344 -8.50 6.15 -24.37
CA VAL A 344 -7.55 7.12 -23.77
C VAL A 344 -7.64 8.48 -24.45
N THR A 345 -7.65 8.50 -25.78
CA THR A 345 -7.63 9.74 -26.58
C THR A 345 -8.91 10.56 -26.40
N GLN A 346 -10.07 9.92 -26.31
CA GLN A 346 -11.35 10.60 -26.27
C GLN A 346 -11.72 11.10 -24.87
N THR A 347 -11.25 10.41 -23.82
CA THR A 347 -11.67 10.68 -22.44
C THR A 347 -10.55 11.16 -21.52
N GLY A 348 -9.32 11.18 -22.01
CA GLY A 348 -8.12 11.63 -21.31
C GLY A 348 -7.64 13.01 -21.77
N HIS A 349 -6.51 13.43 -21.18
CA HIS A 349 -5.70 14.52 -21.72
C HIS A 349 -4.72 13.98 -22.78
N LYS A 350 -3.79 14.81 -23.26
CA LYS A 350 -2.71 14.38 -24.17
C LYS A 350 -1.71 13.48 -23.44
N LEU A 351 -2.12 12.25 -23.12
CA LEU A 351 -1.28 11.19 -22.57
C LEU A 351 -0.73 10.33 -23.70
N ARG A 352 0.54 9.92 -23.57
CA ARG A 352 1.16 9.02 -24.54
C ARG A 352 1.12 7.59 -24.01
N ILE A 353 0.45 6.70 -24.73
CA ILE A 353 0.51 5.25 -24.45
C ILE A 353 1.91 4.75 -24.81
N LEU A 354 2.56 4.10 -23.85
CA LEU A 354 3.83 3.42 -24.06
C LEU A 354 3.59 1.96 -24.43
N ASN A 355 2.81 1.26 -23.61
CA ASN A 355 2.53 -0.16 -23.75
C ASN A 355 1.17 -0.51 -23.13
N ILE A 356 0.55 -1.59 -23.60
CA ILE A 356 -0.68 -2.15 -23.04
C ILE A 356 -0.50 -3.66 -22.88
N TRP A 357 -0.82 -4.19 -21.72
CA TRP A 357 -0.85 -5.62 -21.45
C TRP A 357 -2.28 -6.07 -21.17
N GLN A 358 -2.68 -7.19 -21.76
CA GLN A 358 -3.80 -7.96 -21.24
C GLN A 358 -3.37 -8.63 -19.93
N VAL A 359 -4.25 -8.59 -18.93
CA VAL A 359 -4.01 -9.06 -17.57
C VAL A 359 -4.88 -10.29 -17.30
N ALA A 360 -4.24 -11.36 -16.83
CA ALA A 360 -4.92 -12.54 -16.32
C ALA A 360 -4.32 -12.92 -14.97
N ARG A 361 -5.00 -12.53 -13.90
CA ARG A 361 -4.63 -12.82 -12.51
C ARG A 361 -5.13 -14.20 -12.10
N ASP A 362 -4.32 -14.92 -11.33
CA ASP A 362 -4.70 -16.22 -10.77
C ASP A 362 -5.94 -16.09 -9.85
N GLY A 363 -6.96 -16.92 -10.07
CA GLY A 363 -8.17 -16.96 -9.23
C GLY A 363 -9.21 -15.86 -9.49
N GLU A 364 -8.87 -14.84 -10.29
CA GLU A 364 -9.74 -13.68 -10.49
C GLU A 364 -10.94 -14.01 -11.39
N ASP A 365 -10.79 -14.91 -12.35
CA ASP A 365 -11.90 -15.34 -13.20
C ASP A 365 -12.88 -16.23 -12.43
N GLU A 366 -12.42 -17.12 -11.54
CA GLU A 366 -13.32 -17.93 -10.71
C GLU A 366 -14.17 -17.08 -9.77
N ARG A 367 -13.58 -16.09 -9.09
CA ARG A 367 -14.36 -15.21 -8.20
C ARG A 367 -15.34 -14.33 -8.99
N PHE A 368 -14.97 -13.90 -10.19
CA PHE A 368 -15.78 -13.02 -11.02
C PHE A 368 -17.00 -13.74 -11.63
N LYS A 369 -16.92 -15.06 -11.84
CA LYS A 369 -18.05 -15.90 -12.28
C LYS A 369 -19.26 -15.83 -11.35
N ALA A 370 -19.08 -15.47 -10.07
CA ALA A 370 -20.19 -15.23 -9.14
C ALA A 370 -21.21 -14.19 -9.66
N HIS A 371 -20.77 -13.32 -10.57
CA HIS A 371 -21.56 -12.22 -11.14
C HIS A 371 -22.01 -12.47 -12.57
N ASP A 372 -21.88 -13.69 -13.10
CA ASP A 372 -22.20 -14.03 -14.49
C ASP A 372 -23.62 -13.70 -14.95
N LEU A 373 -24.55 -13.62 -14.00
CA LEU A 373 -25.95 -13.26 -14.22
C LEU A 373 -26.18 -11.74 -14.20
N LEU A 374 -25.22 -10.95 -13.69
CA LEU A 374 -25.28 -9.49 -13.76
C LEU A 374 -25.03 -9.04 -15.19
N GLU A 375 -26.04 -8.37 -15.73
CA GLU A 375 -25.96 -7.61 -16.97
C GLU A 375 -25.32 -6.24 -16.73
N HIS A 376 -25.23 -5.41 -17.77
CA HIS A 376 -24.63 -4.07 -17.72
C HIS A 376 -23.20 -4.06 -17.17
N ARG A 377 -22.29 -4.59 -17.99
CA ARG A 377 -20.85 -4.59 -17.73
C ARG A 377 -20.19 -3.44 -18.48
N ARG A 378 -19.26 -2.76 -17.83
CA ARG A 378 -18.46 -1.68 -18.44
C ARG A 378 -16.98 -1.95 -18.23
N LEU A 379 -16.17 -1.59 -19.22
CA LEU A 379 -14.73 -1.48 -19.04
C LEU A 379 -14.42 -0.06 -18.56
N LEU A 380 -13.89 0.07 -17.33
CA LEU A 380 -13.73 1.36 -16.66
C LEU A 380 -12.30 1.56 -16.15
N TRP A 381 -11.90 2.83 -16.02
CA TRP A 381 -10.57 3.23 -15.59
C TRP A 381 -10.42 3.16 -14.07
N HIS A 382 -9.26 2.67 -13.63
CA HIS A 382 -8.77 2.79 -12.25
C HIS A 382 -7.32 3.28 -12.28
N GLY A 383 -7.08 4.46 -11.71
CA GLY A 383 -5.75 5.05 -11.62
C GLY A 383 -5.19 4.87 -10.21
N THR A 384 -3.89 4.60 -10.12
CA THR A 384 -3.24 4.33 -8.83
C THR A 384 -1.76 4.71 -8.85
N ASN A 385 -1.12 4.67 -7.70
CA ASN A 385 0.32 4.89 -7.59
C ASN A 385 1.10 3.69 -8.16
N VAL A 386 2.16 3.94 -8.94
CA VAL A 386 3.03 2.87 -9.46
C VAL A 386 3.56 1.96 -8.33
N ALA A 387 3.71 2.49 -7.12
CA ALA A 387 4.17 1.76 -5.94
C ALA A 387 3.26 0.62 -5.45
N VAL A 388 1.99 0.59 -5.86
CA VAL A 388 1.05 -0.46 -5.43
C VAL A 388 0.70 -1.45 -6.54
N ILE A 389 1.32 -1.32 -7.73
CA ILE A 389 1.01 -2.18 -8.88
C ILE A 389 1.33 -3.64 -8.60
N VAL A 390 2.44 -3.94 -7.93
CA VAL A 390 2.79 -5.32 -7.53
C VAL A 390 1.69 -5.93 -6.64
N ALA A 391 1.24 -5.20 -5.62
CA ALA A 391 0.18 -5.67 -4.73
C ALA A 391 -1.16 -5.85 -5.46
N ILE A 392 -1.51 -4.96 -6.39
CA ILE A 392 -2.75 -5.09 -7.20
C ILE A 392 -2.63 -6.24 -8.21
N LEU A 393 -1.47 -6.48 -8.81
CA LEU A 393 -1.24 -7.61 -9.72
C LEU A 393 -1.16 -8.95 -8.98
N LYS A 394 -0.82 -8.96 -7.69
CA LYS A 394 -0.85 -10.17 -6.84
C LYS A 394 -2.22 -10.45 -6.22
N SER A 395 -2.83 -9.46 -5.57
CA SER A 395 -4.04 -9.65 -4.73
C SER A 395 -5.32 -9.05 -5.32
N GLY A 396 -5.22 -8.17 -6.32
CA GLY A 396 -6.35 -7.54 -6.99
C GLY A 396 -6.70 -6.19 -6.38
N LEU A 397 -7.70 -5.53 -6.96
CA LEU A 397 -8.30 -4.33 -6.35
C LEU A 397 -9.07 -4.74 -5.10
N ARG A 398 -8.84 -4.02 -4.00
CA ARG A 398 -9.39 -4.32 -2.67
C ARG A 398 -10.28 -3.18 -2.18
N ILE A 399 -11.32 -3.52 -1.43
CA ILE A 399 -12.10 -2.54 -0.66
C ILE A 399 -11.44 -2.42 0.70
N MET A 400 -10.75 -1.31 0.92
CA MET A 400 -10.07 -1.10 2.19
C MET A 400 -11.11 -0.55 3.19
N PRO A 401 -11.25 -1.07 4.42
CA PRO A 401 -12.34 -0.68 5.34
C PRO A 401 -12.37 0.77 5.78
N HIS A 402 -11.25 1.47 5.61
CA HIS A 402 -11.20 2.92 5.77
C HIS A 402 -10.99 3.68 4.48
N SER A 403 -10.86 2.97 3.35
CA SER A 403 -11.06 3.63 2.06
C SER A 403 -12.46 4.17 2.08
N GLY A 404 -12.54 5.47 1.90
CA GLY A 404 -13.77 6.20 1.88
C GLY A 404 -13.57 7.32 0.89
N GLY A 405 -14.61 7.67 0.19
CA GLY A 405 -14.56 8.82 -0.70
C GLY A 405 -15.87 9.55 -0.62
N ARG A 406 -16.14 10.28 -1.69
CA ARG A 406 -17.38 11.02 -1.87
C ARG A 406 -18.61 10.12 -1.92
N VAL A 407 -18.41 8.81 -2.13
CA VAL A 407 -19.47 7.80 -2.31
C VAL A 407 -19.22 6.57 -1.41
N GLY A 408 -18.54 6.79 -0.28
CA GLY A 408 -18.33 5.77 0.73
C GLY A 408 -17.24 4.75 0.40
N ARG A 409 -17.38 3.53 0.92
CA ARG A 409 -16.33 2.50 0.99
C ARG A 409 -16.50 1.43 -0.09
N GLY A 410 -15.87 1.62 -1.23
CA GLY A 410 -15.96 0.69 -2.36
C GLY A 410 -14.77 0.83 -3.30
N ILE A 411 -14.79 0.07 -4.39
CA ILE A 411 -13.81 0.24 -5.46
C ILE A 411 -14.34 1.29 -6.42
N TYR A 412 -13.55 2.35 -6.60
CA TYR A 412 -13.89 3.48 -7.45
C TYR A 412 -13.34 3.29 -8.86
N PHE A 413 -14.20 3.50 -9.84
CA PHE A 413 -13.86 3.53 -11.25
C PHE A 413 -14.38 4.80 -11.90
N ALA A 414 -13.78 5.20 -13.01
CA ALA A 414 -14.27 6.31 -13.83
C ALA A 414 -14.45 5.88 -15.28
N SER A 415 -15.46 6.44 -15.94
CA SER A 415 -15.61 6.34 -17.39
C SER A 415 -14.67 7.28 -18.13
N GLU A 416 -14.20 8.35 -17.48
CA GLU A 416 -13.28 9.32 -18.07
C GLU A 416 -11.84 9.07 -17.63
N ASN A 417 -10.93 8.82 -18.58
CA ASN A 417 -9.51 8.57 -18.29
C ASN A 417 -8.88 9.71 -17.46
N SER A 418 -9.20 10.97 -17.79
CA SER A 418 -8.67 12.15 -17.10
C SER A 418 -8.97 12.16 -15.59
N LYS A 419 -10.14 11.64 -15.18
CA LYS A 419 -10.51 11.54 -13.76
C LYS A 419 -9.62 10.55 -13.02
N SER A 420 -9.47 9.34 -13.55
CA SER A 420 -8.62 8.31 -12.94
C SER A 420 -7.14 8.69 -13.01
N ALA A 421 -6.70 9.40 -14.06
CA ALA A 421 -5.35 9.92 -14.22
C ALA A 421 -4.91 10.84 -13.06
N CYS A 422 -5.84 11.55 -12.40
CA CYS A 422 -5.54 12.37 -11.22
C CYS A 422 -5.05 11.57 -9.99
N TYR A 423 -5.30 10.26 -9.96
CA TYR A 423 -4.88 9.37 -8.88
C TYR A 423 -3.55 8.66 -9.17
N VAL A 424 -2.95 8.93 -10.35
CA VAL A 424 -1.75 8.25 -10.77
C VAL A 424 -0.50 8.90 -10.17
N GLY A 425 0.13 8.19 -9.25
CA GLY A 425 1.48 8.50 -8.78
C GLY A 425 2.50 8.12 -9.85
N CYS A 426 3.12 9.10 -10.49
CA CYS A 426 4.09 8.89 -11.56
C CYS A 426 5.53 8.76 -11.05
N THR A 427 6.39 8.13 -11.83
CA THR A 427 7.84 8.15 -11.63
C THR A 427 8.42 9.54 -11.91
N SER A 428 9.69 9.76 -11.56
CA SER A 428 10.47 10.95 -11.93
C SER A 428 10.49 11.24 -13.44
N LYS A 429 10.34 10.22 -14.28
CA LYS A 429 10.24 10.31 -15.75
C LYS A 429 8.80 10.53 -16.26
N LYS A 430 7.86 10.82 -15.36
CA LYS A 430 6.42 10.96 -15.62
C LYS A 430 5.78 9.72 -16.24
N ILE A 431 6.28 8.54 -15.90
CA ILE A 431 5.66 7.27 -16.29
C ILE A 431 4.67 6.89 -15.21
N GLY A 432 3.44 6.59 -15.61
CA GLY A 432 2.36 6.14 -14.72
C GLY A 432 1.69 4.89 -15.28
N ILE A 433 0.94 4.20 -14.43
CA ILE A 433 0.20 2.99 -14.80
C ILE A 433 -1.26 3.16 -14.38
N MET A 434 -2.16 2.75 -15.27
CA MET A 434 -3.60 2.69 -15.02
C MET A 434 -4.15 1.32 -15.41
N PHE A 435 -5.21 0.89 -14.75
CA PHE A 435 -5.94 -0.32 -15.09
C PHE A 435 -7.23 0.00 -15.86
N LEU A 436 -7.55 -0.87 -16.82
CA LEU A 436 -8.91 -1.02 -17.35
C LEU A 436 -9.49 -2.31 -16.81
N THR A 437 -10.64 -2.15 -16.15
CA THR A 437 -11.26 -3.21 -15.36
C THR A 437 -12.66 -3.46 -15.90
N GLU A 438 -12.99 -4.72 -16.14
CA GLU A 438 -14.38 -5.12 -16.39
C GLU A 438 -15.13 -5.10 -15.08
N VAL A 439 -16.18 -4.29 -15.01
CA VAL A 439 -17.00 -4.10 -13.81
C VAL A 439 -18.42 -4.55 -14.09
N ALA A 440 -18.90 -5.53 -13.33
CA ALA A 440 -20.27 -6.01 -13.38
C ALA A 440 -21.17 -5.10 -12.54
N LEU A 441 -21.70 -4.04 -13.18
CA LEU A 441 -22.45 -2.99 -12.49
C LEU A 441 -23.89 -3.42 -12.15
N GLY A 442 -24.47 -4.34 -12.91
CA GLY A 442 -25.86 -4.73 -12.72
C GLY A 442 -26.80 -3.52 -12.79
N LYS A 443 -27.71 -3.42 -11.83
CA LYS A 443 -28.61 -2.28 -11.67
C LYS A 443 -27.96 -1.20 -10.78
N PRO A 444 -27.58 -0.03 -11.33
CA PRO A 444 -26.92 1.02 -10.56
C PRO A 444 -27.92 1.88 -9.77
N TYR A 445 -27.59 2.18 -8.52
CA TYR A 445 -28.23 3.23 -7.72
C TYR A 445 -27.59 4.58 -8.05
N ARG A 446 -28.38 5.53 -8.54
CA ARG A 446 -27.87 6.82 -9.04
C ARG A 446 -27.94 7.89 -7.95
N ILE A 447 -26.84 8.60 -7.75
CA ILE A 447 -26.76 9.75 -6.84
C ILE A 447 -26.18 10.97 -7.55
N THR A 448 -26.50 12.16 -7.05
CA THR A 448 -26.00 13.45 -7.58
C THR A 448 -25.31 14.30 -6.52
N CYS A 449 -25.31 13.84 -5.27
CA CYS A 449 -24.68 14.48 -4.11
C CYS A 449 -23.80 13.46 -3.40
N ASP A 450 -22.75 13.94 -2.72
CA ASP A 450 -21.82 13.11 -1.95
C ASP A 450 -22.56 12.34 -0.85
N ASP A 451 -22.28 11.04 -0.75
CA ASP A 451 -22.71 10.19 0.36
C ASP A 451 -21.51 9.34 0.83
N PRO A 452 -20.68 9.87 1.74
CA PRO A 452 -19.52 9.17 2.25
C PRO A 452 -19.87 8.00 3.19
N THR A 453 -21.16 7.78 3.49
CA THR A 453 -21.60 6.75 4.45
C THR A 453 -21.89 5.40 3.80
N LEU A 454 -21.96 5.35 2.47
CA LEU A 454 -22.27 4.13 1.73
C LEU A 454 -21.20 3.05 1.97
N CYS A 455 -21.64 1.87 2.37
CA CYS A 455 -20.79 0.67 2.51
C CYS A 455 -21.28 -0.49 1.64
N GLN A 456 -22.45 -0.31 1.02
CA GLN A 456 -23.09 -1.21 0.07
C GLN A 456 -24.12 -0.40 -0.73
N PRO A 457 -24.53 -0.86 -1.93
CA PRO A 457 -25.65 -0.26 -2.64
C PRO A 457 -26.95 -0.42 -1.81
N PRO A 458 -27.93 0.49 -1.96
CA PRO A 458 -29.26 0.28 -1.38
C PRO A 458 -29.91 -1.03 -1.88
N ALA A 459 -30.82 -1.57 -1.08
CA ALA A 459 -31.51 -2.82 -1.41
C ALA A 459 -32.13 -2.80 -2.82
N GLY A 460 -31.84 -3.82 -3.62
CA GLY A 460 -32.33 -3.95 -5.00
C GLY A 460 -31.48 -3.23 -6.06
N TYR A 461 -30.24 -2.87 -5.71
CA TYR A 461 -29.20 -2.37 -6.59
C TYR A 461 -27.90 -3.14 -6.37
N ASP A 462 -27.06 -3.20 -7.40
CA ASP A 462 -25.82 -3.97 -7.40
C ASP A 462 -24.56 -3.08 -7.38
N SER A 463 -24.73 -1.80 -7.71
CA SER A 463 -23.66 -0.79 -7.75
C SER A 463 -24.20 0.60 -7.42
N VAL A 464 -23.31 1.57 -7.21
CA VAL A 464 -23.67 2.99 -7.10
C VAL A 464 -23.00 3.74 -8.25
N LEU A 465 -23.75 4.64 -8.87
CA LEU A 465 -23.27 5.56 -9.89
C LEU A 465 -23.48 6.99 -9.39
N ALA A 466 -22.38 7.66 -9.04
CA ALA A 466 -22.37 9.09 -8.84
C ALA A 466 -22.35 9.77 -10.21
N CYS A 467 -23.49 10.33 -10.60
CA CYS A 467 -23.71 10.87 -11.93
C CYS A 467 -22.99 12.20 -12.11
N GLY A 468 -22.02 12.25 -13.01
CA GLY A 468 -21.29 13.47 -13.37
C GLY A 468 -22.11 14.47 -14.18
N GLN A 469 -21.67 15.72 -14.16
CA GLN A 469 -22.10 16.76 -15.09
C GLN A 469 -21.71 16.42 -16.54
N THR A 470 -20.66 15.61 -16.73
CA THR A 470 -20.25 15.03 -18.01
C THR A 470 -20.21 13.50 -17.97
N GLU A 471 -20.40 12.89 -19.14
CA GLU A 471 -20.22 11.46 -19.39
C GLU A 471 -19.73 11.28 -20.84
N PRO A 472 -18.80 10.34 -21.13
CA PRO A 472 -18.51 9.95 -22.52
C PRO A 472 -19.81 9.63 -23.27
N ASP A 473 -19.95 10.15 -24.49
CA ASP A 473 -21.18 10.00 -25.29
C ASP A 473 -21.64 8.52 -25.37
N PRO A 474 -22.72 8.14 -24.65
CA PRO A 474 -23.13 6.74 -24.57
C PRO A 474 -23.60 6.18 -25.92
N ALA A 475 -23.95 7.04 -26.88
CA ALA A 475 -24.31 6.62 -28.23
C ALA A 475 -23.11 6.10 -29.03
N GLN A 476 -21.89 6.38 -28.57
CA GLN A 476 -20.64 5.90 -29.14
C GLN A 476 -20.01 4.77 -28.32
N ASP A 477 -20.69 4.23 -27.31
CA ASP A 477 -20.19 3.03 -26.62
C ASP A 477 -20.09 1.86 -27.62
N GLU A 478 -18.93 1.19 -27.65
CA GLU A 478 -18.77 -0.07 -28.38
C GLU A 478 -19.03 -1.25 -27.47
N GLU A 479 -19.73 -2.26 -27.98
CA GLU A 479 -19.92 -3.55 -27.30
C GLU A 479 -18.81 -4.51 -27.72
N VAL A 480 -18.05 -4.99 -26.74
CA VAL A 480 -17.07 -6.07 -26.90
C VAL A 480 -17.50 -7.31 -26.14
N LEU A 481 -17.08 -8.48 -26.64
CA LEU A 481 -17.30 -9.75 -25.96
C LEU A 481 -16.05 -10.13 -25.20
N LEU A 482 -16.12 -10.09 -23.88
CA LEU A 482 -15.07 -10.60 -22.98
C LEU A 482 -15.62 -11.85 -22.29
N ASP A 483 -14.98 -13.00 -22.51
CA ASP A 483 -15.41 -14.31 -22.02
C ASP A 483 -16.90 -14.62 -22.27
N GLY A 484 -17.39 -14.23 -23.45
CA GLY A 484 -18.78 -14.44 -23.86
C GLY A 484 -19.80 -13.48 -23.22
N LYS A 485 -19.35 -12.51 -22.43
CA LYS A 485 -20.20 -11.46 -21.83
C LYS A 485 -20.06 -10.16 -22.62
N LYS A 486 -21.18 -9.45 -22.80
CA LYS A 486 -21.23 -8.13 -23.43
C LYS A 486 -20.70 -7.09 -22.45
N VAL A 487 -19.66 -6.38 -22.85
CA VAL A 487 -19.02 -5.31 -22.07
C VAL A 487 -19.01 -4.04 -22.90
N LEU A 488 -19.51 -2.94 -22.34
CA LEU A 488 -19.49 -1.63 -22.99
C LEU A 488 -18.17 -0.93 -22.74
N VAL A 489 -17.59 -0.37 -23.81
CA VAL A 489 -16.35 0.40 -23.78
C VAL A 489 -16.61 1.76 -24.39
N CYS A 490 -16.34 2.83 -23.65
CA CYS A 490 -16.59 4.18 -24.14
C CYS A 490 -15.63 4.53 -25.29
N GLN A 491 -16.19 5.03 -26.40
CA GLN A 491 -15.40 5.50 -27.55
C GLN A 491 -15.70 6.97 -27.92
N GLY A 492 -16.63 7.60 -27.20
CA GLY A 492 -17.02 9.00 -27.40
C GLY A 492 -16.30 9.98 -26.46
N LYS A 493 -16.31 11.26 -26.84
CA LYS A 493 -15.87 12.34 -25.95
C LYS A 493 -16.90 12.61 -24.86
N PRO A 494 -16.49 13.13 -23.69
CA PRO A 494 -17.42 13.60 -22.68
C PRO A 494 -18.37 14.68 -23.24
N ILE A 495 -19.66 14.47 -23.04
CA ILE A 495 -20.71 15.45 -23.35
C ILE A 495 -21.39 15.90 -22.05
N PRO A 496 -21.93 17.13 -21.99
CA PRO A 496 -22.73 17.56 -20.85
C PRO A 496 -23.97 16.68 -20.69
N MET A 497 -24.31 16.34 -19.45
CA MET A 497 -25.48 15.54 -19.09
C MET A 497 -26.57 16.46 -18.52
N PRO A 498 -27.60 16.88 -19.29
CA PRO A 498 -28.57 17.86 -18.84
C PRO A 498 -29.34 17.46 -17.57
N ALA A 499 -29.55 16.16 -17.37
CA ALA A 499 -30.19 15.60 -16.19
C ALA A 499 -29.37 15.77 -14.89
N TYR A 500 -28.05 15.99 -15.01
CA TYR A 500 -27.10 16.02 -13.89
C TYR A 500 -26.31 17.33 -13.82
N LYS A 501 -26.79 18.39 -14.49
CA LYS A 501 -26.13 19.72 -14.51
C LYS A 501 -25.86 20.30 -13.11
N ASP A 502 -26.70 19.96 -12.14
CA ASP A 502 -26.63 20.46 -10.75
C ASP A 502 -25.96 19.44 -9.81
N SER A 503 -25.35 18.37 -10.34
CA SER A 503 -24.64 17.40 -9.52
C SER A 503 -23.39 18.00 -8.88
N SER A 504 -23.07 17.56 -7.66
CA SER A 504 -21.77 17.84 -7.04
C SER A 504 -20.60 17.15 -7.74
N PHE A 505 -20.85 16.18 -8.62
CA PHE A 505 -19.82 15.46 -9.37
C PHE A 505 -19.61 16.08 -10.74
N SER A 506 -18.40 16.55 -11.04
CA SER A 506 -18.09 17.05 -12.40
C SER A 506 -18.05 15.92 -13.43
N GLN A 507 -17.44 14.79 -13.07
CA GLN A 507 -17.32 13.58 -13.88
C GLN A 507 -17.89 12.40 -13.09
N SER A 508 -18.43 11.39 -13.78
CA SER A 508 -19.06 10.23 -13.14
C SER A 508 -18.06 9.36 -12.37
N GLU A 509 -18.51 8.81 -11.25
CA GLU A 509 -17.80 7.79 -10.47
C GLU A 509 -18.68 6.54 -10.35
N TYR A 510 -18.12 5.39 -10.74
CA TYR A 510 -18.78 4.08 -10.71
C TYR A 510 -18.22 3.28 -9.55
N LEU A 511 -19.10 2.77 -8.69
CA LEU A 511 -18.73 2.09 -7.47
C LEU A 511 -19.35 0.72 -7.35
N ILE A 512 -18.51 -0.23 -6.92
CA ILE A 512 -18.92 -1.54 -6.43
C ILE A 512 -18.46 -1.70 -5.00
N TYR A 513 -19.17 -2.55 -4.26
CA TYR A 513 -18.95 -2.78 -2.84
C TYR A 513 -18.62 -4.25 -2.54
N GLN A 514 -18.30 -5.03 -3.58
CA GLN A 514 -17.75 -6.37 -3.49
C GLN A 514 -16.58 -6.50 -4.46
N GLU A 515 -15.42 -6.94 -3.97
CA GLU A 515 -14.21 -7.06 -4.80
C GLU A 515 -14.41 -8.01 -5.99
N SER A 516 -15.23 -9.05 -5.81
CA SER A 516 -15.55 -10.02 -6.86
C SER A 516 -16.36 -9.43 -8.02
N GLN A 517 -16.95 -8.23 -7.91
CA GLN A 517 -17.69 -7.58 -9.00
C GLN A 517 -16.78 -6.91 -10.05
N CYS A 518 -15.45 -7.02 -9.91
CA CYS A 518 -14.52 -6.52 -10.91
C CYS A 518 -13.46 -7.54 -11.29
N ARG A 519 -12.96 -7.41 -12.52
CA ARG A 519 -11.84 -8.18 -13.06
C ARG A 519 -10.94 -7.27 -13.87
N ILE A 520 -9.65 -7.27 -13.55
CA ILE A 520 -8.67 -6.46 -14.27
C ILE A 520 -8.47 -7.11 -15.64
N ARG A 521 -8.66 -6.34 -16.71
CA ARG A 521 -8.52 -6.84 -18.09
C ARG A 521 -7.25 -6.32 -18.74
N TYR A 522 -6.88 -5.07 -18.45
CA TYR A 522 -5.70 -4.46 -19.05
C TYR A 522 -4.92 -3.59 -18.07
N LEU A 523 -3.61 -3.59 -18.23
CA LEU A 523 -2.66 -2.66 -17.62
C LEU A 523 -2.15 -1.73 -18.73
N VAL A 524 -2.33 -0.43 -18.56
CA VAL A 524 -1.96 0.60 -19.53
C VAL A 524 -0.84 1.45 -18.95
N GLN A 525 0.34 1.40 -19.57
CA GLN A 525 1.47 2.24 -19.19
C GLN A 525 1.46 3.52 -20.03
N LEU A 526 1.46 4.65 -19.33
CA LEU A 526 1.26 5.98 -19.89
C LEU A 526 2.42 6.90 -19.52
N GLN A 527 2.67 7.88 -20.37
CA GLN A 527 3.50 9.03 -20.05
C GLN A 527 2.66 10.29 -19.93
N PHE A 528 2.83 10.98 -18.79
CA PHE A 528 2.06 12.13 -18.33
C PHE A 528 2.72 13.49 -18.63
#